data_AF-A0A087L5M5-F1
#
_entry.id   AF-A0A087L5M5-F1
#
_cell.length_a   1.000
_cell.length_b   1.000
_cell.length_c   1.000
_cell.angle_alpha   90.00
_cell.angle_beta   90.00
_cell.angle_gamma   90.00
#
_symmetry.space_group_name_H-M   'P 1'
#
loop_
_entity.id
_entity.type
_entity.pdbx_description
1 polymer ?
#
loop_
_entity_poly.entity_id
_entity_poly.type
_entity_poly.pdbx_seq_one_letter_code
_entity_poly.pdbx_strand_id
1 'polypeptide(L)'
;MDILNNREIAIALWVLAISVYIFSSSKMVAARNAFQSVLAALFVRQIMSVLCLMVVYMAIVIYWLSELGLWNFGQLKNTLFWCVSVGFMSLFKLEKIKKDKLFFKRSVLDNLKLLAILQFVVGVYTFSLWVEVLLVPVLALLGAMLAIAETDRKHHQVKVFLEYCLASFGVVLIFYTLYMLMTDFGEFGQEKTAYDFFIPPLLTLFYLPFVFFMLVYSTYEQSFVRLRFSIKSRFHRYVAKLFAFILFNVRLSLLERWSLQVARTDIESYSELIDTFKYIFKARYSEKNPKEVPKEKGWSPYKAKEFLVKEGLSTGFYNRFFEEEWLASSQMEEFGDGIIPDNIAYYVEGSEDIAKILKLKVNVNDASRTHIACKKLEAMAEALSISSLSLPLSEEMKSAISDCNSYSEKAEDKKIVLIVEHWPNHKLNGFDLKLLISSI
;
A
#
# COMPACT_ATOMS: atom_id res chain seq x y z
N MET A 1 16.58 15.41 37.61
CA MET A 1 16.57 14.53 36.41
C MET A 1 16.18 15.41 35.23
N ASP A 2 17.09 15.62 34.30
CA ASP A 2 16.75 16.32 33.06
C ASP A 2 15.70 15.51 32.30
N ILE A 3 14.53 16.11 32.11
CA ILE A 3 13.38 15.47 31.49
C ILE A 3 13.62 15.26 29.99
N LEU A 4 14.44 16.12 29.37
CA LEU A 4 14.77 16.10 27.95
C LEU A 4 16.26 15.92 27.72
N ASN A 5 16.62 15.16 26.68
CA ASN A 5 18.00 15.03 26.23
C ASN A 5 18.37 16.22 25.31
N ASN A 6 19.67 16.42 25.02
CA ASN A 6 20.14 17.55 24.23
C ASN A 6 19.50 17.63 22.83
N ARG A 7 19.22 16.48 22.22
CA ARG A 7 18.57 16.38 20.91
C ARG A 7 17.13 16.87 20.94
N GLU A 8 16.36 16.46 21.94
CA GLU A 8 14.98 16.91 22.12
C GLU A 8 14.91 18.40 22.44
N ILE A 9 15.86 18.91 23.24
CA ILE A 9 15.98 20.34 23.51
C ILE A 9 16.27 21.09 22.18
N ALA A 10 17.22 20.60 21.37
CA ALA A 10 17.54 21.20 20.08
C ALA A 10 16.33 21.18 19.11
N ILE A 11 15.61 20.06 19.03
CA ILE A 11 14.38 19.94 18.22
C ILE A 11 13.32 20.91 18.73
N ALA A 12 13.09 20.97 20.05
CA ALA A 12 12.11 21.86 20.65
C ALA A 12 12.43 23.35 20.37
N LEU A 13 13.70 23.74 20.45
CA LEU A 13 14.15 25.10 20.11
C LEU A 13 13.83 25.45 18.66
N TRP A 14 14.13 24.56 17.71
CA TRP A 14 13.82 24.80 16.30
C TRP A 14 12.33 24.78 15.99
N VAL A 15 11.58 23.84 16.57
CA VAL A 15 10.11 23.79 16.42
C VAL A 15 9.49 25.07 16.97
N LEU A 16 9.96 25.58 18.11
CA LEU A 16 9.50 26.83 18.69
C LEU A 16 9.85 28.02 17.78
N ALA A 17 11.09 28.12 17.30
CA ALA A 17 11.51 29.18 16.39
C ALA A 17 10.68 29.21 15.08
N ILE A 18 10.47 28.04 14.47
CA ILE A 18 9.66 27.89 13.25
C ILE A 18 8.20 28.23 13.54
N SER A 19 7.65 27.75 14.67
CA SER A 19 6.27 28.05 15.06
C SER A 19 6.06 29.54 15.25
N VAL A 20 6.95 30.22 16.00
CA VAL A 20 6.91 31.68 16.17
C VAL A 20 6.97 32.38 14.82
N TYR A 21 7.86 31.97 13.92
CA TYR A 21 7.93 32.56 12.58
C TYR A 21 6.64 32.37 11.79
N ILE A 22 6.04 31.16 11.79
CA ILE A 22 4.78 30.88 11.09
C ILE A 22 3.63 31.71 11.69
N PHE A 23 3.54 31.83 13.01
CA PHE A 23 2.46 32.55 13.69
C PHE A 23 2.60 34.08 13.58
N SER A 24 3.82 34.62 13.61
CA SER A 24 4.08 36.06 13.59
C SER A 24 4.26 36.65 12.19
N SER A 25 4.66 35.87 11.18
CA SER A 25 4.93 36.38 9.84
C SER A 25 3.65 36.56 9.01
N SER A 26 3.48 37.75 8.43
CA SER A 26 2.39 38.04 7.47
C SER A 26 2.49 37.21 6.19
N LYS A 27 3.68 36.71 5.83
CA LYS A 27 3.90 35.88 4.63
C LYS A 27 3.39 34.44 4.78
N MET A 28 3.10 33.99 6.01
CA MET A 28 2.75 32.59 6.31
C MET A 28 1.24 32.40 6.60
N VAL A 29 0.38 33.30 6.14
CA VAL A 29 -1.09 33.17 6.28
C VAL A 29 -1.60 31.84 5.70
N ALA A 30 -1.14 31.46 4.49
CA ALA A 30 -1.57 30.21 3.85
C ALA A 30 -1.17 28.97 4.66
N ALA A 31 0.07 28.94 5.19
CA ALA A 31 0.55 27.85 6.03
C ALA A 31 -0.26 27.71 7.33
N ARG A 32 -0.62 28.84 7.97
CA ARG A 32 -1.49 28.84 9.17
C ARG A 32 -2.87 28.26 8.89
N ASN A 33 -3.51 28.69 7.80
CA ASN A 33 -4.84 28.21 7.41
C ASN A 33 -4.83 26.71 7.04
N ALA A 34 -3.79 26.27 6.34
CA ALA A 34 -3.59 24.86 6.02
C ALA A 34 -3.36 24.03 7.28
N PHE A 35 -2.50 24.50 8.19
CA PHE A 35 -2.26 23.83 9.47
C PHE A 35 -3.52 23.73 10.32
N GLN A 36 -4.31 24.81 10.41
CA GLN A 36 -5.58 24.80 11.12
C GLN A 36 -6.57 23.79 10.53
N SER A 37 -6.63 23.69 9.20
CA SER A 37 -7.51 22.75 8.50
C SER A 37 -7.10 21.30 8.74
N VAL A 38 -5.79 21.00 8.70
CA VAL A 38 -5.25 19.67 9.03
C VAL A 38 -5.49 19.33 10.50
N LEU A 39 -5.26 20.27 11.41
CA LEU A 39 -5.48 20.07 12.83
C LEU A 39 -6.97 19.80 13.10
N ALA A 40 -7.87 20.60 12.53
CA ALA A 40 -9.31 20.39 12.65
C ALA A 40 -9.75 19.01 12.11
N ALA A 41 -9.12 18.54 11.03
CA ALA A 41 -9.39 17.21 10.48
C ALA A 41 -9.03 16.08 11.46
N LEU A 42 -7.98 16.23 12.28
CA LEU A 42 -7.61 15.23 13.30
C LEU A 42 -8.66 15.11 14.42
N PHE A 43 -9.41 16.18 14.70
CA PHE A 43 -10.44 16.20 15.75
C PHE A 43 -11.82 15.75 15.28
N VAL A 44 -11.93 15.19 14.08
CA VAL A 44 -13.17 14.56 13.59
C VAL A 44 -13.49 13.34 14.46
N ARG A 45 -14.78 13.15 14.80
CA ARG A 45 -15.28 12.14 15.74
C ARG A 45 -14.75 10.73 15.46
N GLN A 46 -14.65 10.35 14.19
CA GLN A 46 -14.14 9.05 13.76
C GLN A 46 -12.68 8.86 14.15
N ILE A 47 -11.81 9.83 13.84
CA ILE A 47 -10.38 9.76 14.18
C ILE A 47 -10.20 9.80 15.69
N MET A 48 -10.91 10.68 16.39
CA MET A 48 -10.87 10.76 17.85
C MET A 48 -11.31 9.47 18.53
N SER A 49 -12.31 8.76 17.98
CA SER A 49 -12.75 7.48 18.54
C SER A 49 -11.67 6.39 18.42
N VAL A 50 -10.97 6.35 17.29
CA VAL A 50 -9.85 5.41 17.07
C VAL A 50 -8.66 5.75 17.96
N LEU A 51 -8.31 7.04 18.08
CA LEU A 51 -7.25 7.51 18.96
C LEU A 51 -7.55 7.22 20.44
N CYS A 52 -8.79 7.46 20.87
CA CYS A 52 -9.22 7.13 22.24
C CYS A 52 -9.11 5.63 22.50
N LEU A 53 -9.57 4.79 21.57
CA LEU A 53 -9.45 3.34 21.67
C LEU A 53 -7.98 2.89 21.75
N MET A 54 -7.11 3.53 20.95
CA MET A 54 -5.66 3.30 21.00
C MET A 54 -5.08 3.62 22.37
N VAL A 55 -5.42 4.79 22.93
CA VAL A 55 -4.92 5.23 24.24
C VAL A 55 -5.42 4.29 25.35
N VAL A 56 -6.70 3.90 25.34
CA VAL A 56 -7.25 2.95 26.30
C VAL A 56 -6.56 1.60 26.20
N TYR A 57 -6.35 1.08 24.98
CA TYR A 57 -5.64 -0.17 24.77
C TYR A 57 -4.20 -0.10 25.28
N MET A 58 -3.48 0.98 24.97
CA MET A 58 -2.10 1.17 25.42
C MET A 58 -2.01 1.33 26.93
N ALA A 59 -2.98 2.00 27.57
CA ALA A 59 -3.03 2.09 29.03
C ALA A 59 -3.15 0.71 29.69
N ILE A 60 -3.96 -0.19 29.11
CA ILE A 60 -4.06 -1.58 29.57
C ILE A 60 -2.73 -2.32 29.37
N VAL A 61 -2.10 -2.18 28.20
CA VAL A 61 -0.79 -2.80 27.93
C VAL A 61 0.27 -2.31 28.92
N ILE A 62 0.37 -0.99 29.13
CA ILE A 62 1.34 -0.39 30.06
C ILE A 62 1.10 -0.88 31.49
N TYR A 63 -0.16 -0.97 31.93
CA TYR A 63 -0.51 -1.52 33.23
C TYR A 63 -0.01 -2.96 33.38
N TRP A 64 -0.29 -3.83 32.39
CA TRP A 64 0.20 -5.21 32.40
C TRP A 64 1.73 -5.31 32.40
N LEU A 65 2.40 -4.46 31.62
CA LEU A 65 3.86 -4.41 31.60
C LEU A 65 4.44 -3.93 32.94
N SER A 66 3.77 -2.99 33.60
CA SER A 66 4.16 -2.50 34.92
C SER A 66 4.06 -3.60 35.97
N GLU A 67 2.97 -4.38 35.98
CA GLU A 67 2.79 -5.53 36.89
C GLU A 67 3.84 -6.62 36.68
N LEU A 68 4.30 -6.81 35.44
CA LEU A 68 5.38 -7.75 35.11
C LEU A 68 6.79 -7.23 35.44
N GLY A 69 6.91 -6.00 35.96
CA GLY A 69 8.21 -5.35 36.17
C GLY A 69 8.95 -5.02 34.87
N LEU A 70 8.25 -5.00 33.73
CA LEU A 70 8.79 -4.71 32.41
C LEU A 70 8.62 -3.24 32.00
N TRP A 71 7.94 -2.43 32.82
CA TRP A 71 7.76 -1.00 32.60
C TRP A 71 7.74 -0.25 33.93
N ASN A 72 8.27 0.98 33.96
CA ASN A 72 8.18 1.87 35.12
C ASN A 72 7.87 3.32 34.69
N PHE A 73 7.54 4.18 35.65
CA PHE A 73 7.14 5.57 35.37
C PHE A 73 8.24 6.40 34.66
N GLY A 74 9.51 6.02 34.79
CA GLY A 74 10.62 6.64 34.05
C GLY A 74 10.48 6.48 32.52
N GLN A 75 9.74 5.48 32.06
CA GLN A 75 9.52 5.16 30.64
C GLN A 75 8.31 5.86 30.02
N LEU A 76 7.59 6.69 30.79
CA LEU A 76 6.41 7.41 30.31
C LEU A 76 6.72 8.25 29.06
N LYS A 77 7.84 8.97 29.09
CA LYS A 77 8.30 9.78 27.96
C LYS A 77 8.54 8.95 26.70
N ASN A 78 9.27 7.83 26.81
CA ASN A 78 9.54 6.95 25.68
C ASN A 78 8.26 6.34 25.11
N THR A 79 7.32 6.02 25.99
CA THR A 79 6.00 5.50 25.61
C THR A 79 5.18 6.53 24.85
N LEU A 80 5.17 7.80 25.29
CA LEU A 80 4.51 8.90 24.57
C LEU A 80 5.12 9.12 23.19
N PHE A 81 6.45 9.18 23.10
CA PHE A 81 7.14 9.30 21.81
C PHE A 81 6.79 8.12 20.90
N TRP A 82 6.85 6.90 21.40
CA TRP A 82 6.51 5.69 20.65
C TRP A 82 5.05 5.68 20.18
N CYS A 83 4.10 6.12 21.01
CA CYS A 83 2.69 6.20 20.65
C CYS A 83 2.45 7.17 19.48
N VAL A 84 3.14 8.31 19.45
CA VAL A 84 3.02 9.30 18.35
C VAL A 84 3.78 8.84 17.10
N SER A 85 4.96 8.25 17.25
CA SER A 85 5.81 7.87 16.12
C SER A 85 5.36 6.56 15.47
N VAL A 86 5.36 5.46 16.23
CA VAL A 86 5.08 4.11 15.73
C VAL A 86 3.59 3.80 15.79
N GLY A 87 2.96 4.08 16.94
CA GLY A 87 1.55 3.79 17.19
C GLY A 87 0.63 4.48 16.17
N PHE A 88 0.61 5.81 16.19
CA PHE A 88 -0.23 6.62 15.31
C PHE A 88 0.08 6.43 13.82
N MET A 89 1.36 6.39 13.43
CA MET A 89 1.76 6.23 12.03
C MET A 89 1.32 4.87 11.44
N SER A 90 1.24 3.82 12.27
CA SER A 90 0.76 2.51 11.81
C SER A 90 -0.69 2.55 11.30
N LEU A 91 -1.53 3.42 11.89
CA LEU A 91 -2.95 3.55 11.54
C LEU A 91 -3.13 4.07 10.11
N PHE A 92 -2.28 4.98 9.65
CA PHE A 92 -2.29 5.46 8.26
C PHE A 92 -1.81 4.41 7.26
N LYS A 93 -1.05 3.41 7.72
CA LYS A 93 -0.52 2.34 6.86
C LYS A 93 -1.44 1.13 6.77
N LEU A 94 -2.61 1.13 7.44
CA LEU A 94 -3.54 -0.02 7.46
C LEU A 94 -3.94 -0.49 6.05
N GLU A 95 -4.22 0.41 5.12
CA GLU A 95 -4.60 0.01 3.76
C GLU A 95 -3.44 -0.64 2.99
N LYS A 96 -2.21 -0.18 3.20
CA LYS A 96 -1.01 -0.81 2.64
C LYS A 96 -0.79 -2.20 3.25
N ILE A 97 -0.98 -2.32 4.57
CA ILE A 97 -0.88 -3.60 5.30
C ILE A 97 -1.92 -4.60 4.81
N LYS A 98 -3.13 -4.15 4.46
CA LYS A 98 -4.22 -5.01 3.98
C LYS A 98 -3.90 -5.70 2.65
N LYS A 99 -3.21 -5.01 1.73
CA LYS A 99 -2.99 -5.49 0.35
C LYS A 99 -2.02 -6.65 0.25
N ASP A 100 -1.09 -6.81 1.19
CA ASP A 100 -0.10 -7.87 1.17
C ASP A 100 -0.25 -8.78 2.41
N LYS A 101 -0.66 -10.03 2.18
CA LYS A 101 -0.93 -11.03 3.23
C LYS A 101 0.34 -11.49 3.96
N LEU A 102 1.51 -11.41 3.30
CA LEU A 102 2.81 -11.70 3.90
C LEU A 102 3.41 -10.45 4.58
N PHE A 103 2.94 -9.26 4.22
CA PHE A 103 3.29 -7.96 4.82
C PHE A 103 3.00 -7.87 6.30
N PHE A 104 1.88 -8.43 6.77
CA PHE A 104 1.52 -8.28 8.19
C PHE A 104 2.60 -8.88 9.10
N LYS A 105 3.18 -10.04 8.72
CA LYS A 105 4.26 -10.65 9.49
C LYS A 105 5.62 -10.02 9.20
N ARG A 106 5.96 -9.79 7.93
CA ARG A 106 7.28 -9.25 7.54
C ARG A 106 7.37 -7.74 7.76
N SER A 107 6.54 -6.95 7.10
CA SER A 107 6.64 -5.50 7.14
C SER A 107 6.18 -4.85 8.43
N VAL A 108 5.19 -5.40 9.16
CA VAL A 108 4.79 -4.78 10.44
C VAL A 108 5.82 -5.09 11.51
N LEU A 109 6.29 -6.34 11.60
CA LEU A 109 7.28 -6.71 12.61
C LEU A 109 8.64 -6.10 12.29
N ASP A 110 9.13 -6.21 11.05
CA ASP A 110 10.47 -5.76 10.70
C ASP A 110 10.56 -4.23 10.63
N ASN A 111 9.61 -3.52 10.00
CA ASN A 111 9.70 -2.07 9.92
C ASN A 111 9.43 -1.39 11.27
N LEU A 112 8.44 -1.83 12.05
CA LEU A 112 8.17 -1.20 13.33
C LEU A 112 9.26 -1.53 14.35
N LYS A 113 9.85 -2.74 14.32
CA LYS A 113 11.03 -3.08 15.12
C LYS A 113 12.24 -2.24 14.72
N LEU A 114 12.50 -2.04 13.43
CA LEU A 114 13.62 -1.23 12.96
C LEU A 114 13.44 0.25 13.35
N LEU A 115 12.21 0.78 13.24
CA LEU A 115 11.88 2.13 13.73
C LEU A 115 12.08 2.25 15.24
N ALA A 116 11.67 1.25 16.02
CA ALA A 116 11.87 1.20 17.46
C ALA A 116 13.36 1.15 17.85
N ILE A 117 14.16 0.34 17.15
CA ILE A 117 15.62 0.26 17.35
C ILE A 117 16.28 1.58 16.95
N LEU A 118 15.88 2.19 15.83
CA LEU A 118 16.41 3.47 15.39
C LEU A 118 16.05 4.57 16.40
N GLN A 119 14.84 4.57 16.95
CA GLN A 119 14.43 5.49 18.02
C GLN A 119 15.33 5.32 19.26
N PHE A 120 15.70 4.09 19.63
CA PHE A 120 16.65 3.84 20.72
C PHE A 120 18.04 4.39 20.41
N VAL A 121 18.63 4.03 19.25
CA VAL A 121 19.97 4.49 18.83
C VAL A 121 20.03 6.02 18.82
N VAL A 122 18.96 6.67 18.37
CA VAL A 122 18.82 8.12 18.33
C VAL A 122 18.51 8.71 19.72
N GLY A 123 17.92 7.95 20.64
CA GLY A 123 17.48 8.47 21.94
C GLY A 123 18.53 8.41 23.05
N VAL A 124 19.37 7.37 23.03
CA VAL A 124 20.24 7.00 24.16
C VAL A 124 21.45 7.91 24.26
N TYR A 125 22.18 8.07 23.15
CA TYR A 125 23.36 8.92 23.12
C TYR A 125 23.08 10.15 22.25
N THR A 126 23.11 11.30 22.91
CA THR A 126 23.00 12.61 22.26
C THR A 126 24.34 13.31 22.25
N PHE A 127 24.58 14.12 21.22
CA PHE A 127 25.75 14.99 21.18
C PHE A 127 25.57 16.15 22.17
N SER A 128 26.60 16.99 22.30
CA SER A 128 26.47 18.23 23.05
C SER A 128 25.36 19.10 22.44
N LEU A 129 24.69 19.89 23.28
CA LEU A 129 23.56 20.72 22.86
C LEU A 129 23.89 21.60 21.64
N TRP A 130 25.08 22.21 21.61
CA TRP A 130 25.53 23.03 20.49
C TRP A 130 25.63 22.25 19.17
N VAL A 131 26.10 21.00 19.22
CA VAL A 131 26.18 20.12 18.04
C VAL A 131 24.79 19.72 17.58
N GLU A 132 23.90 19.33 18.50
CA GLU A 132 22.51 18.97 18.17
C GLU A 132 21.74 20.14 17.54
N VAL A 133 21.89 21.36 18.08
CA VAL A 133 21.24 22.57 17.53
C VAL A 133 21.69 22.86 16.10
N LEU A 134 22.95 22.61 15.74
CA LEU A 134 23.43 22.76 14.36
C LEU A 134 23.01 21.59 13.46
N LEU A 135 22.95 20.37 14.00
CA LEU A 135 22.67 19.16 13.26
C LEU A 135 21.19 19.04 12.83
N VAL A 136 20.26 19.41 13.72
CA VAL A 136 18.80 19.35 13.46
C VAL A 136 18.40 20.02 12.14
N PRO A 137 18.75 21.29 11.84
CA PRO A 137 18.36 21.93 10.60
C PRO A 137 19.05 21.31 9.37
N VAL A 138 20.27 20.81 9.50
CA VAL A 138 20.97 20.10 8.42
C VAL A 138 20.22 18.82 8.05
N LEU A 139 19.84 18.00 9.04
CA LEU A 139 19.05 16.80 8.81
C LEU A 139 17.65 17.11 8.28
N ALA A 140 17.01 18.18 8.77
CA ALA A 140 15.71 18.63 8.27
C ALA A 140 15.78 19.07 6.80
N LEU A 141 16.85 19.79 6.41
CA LEU A 141 17.09 20.19 5.02
C LEU A 141 17.36 18.98 4.12
N LEU A 142 18.18 18.03 4.56
CA LEU A 142 18.42 16.78 3.82
C LEU A 142 17.11 16.00 3.61
N GLY A 143 16.29 15.88 4.66
CA GLY A 143 14.99 15.23 4.57
C GLY A 143 14.02 15.95 3.63
N ALA A 144 13.98 17.28 3.67
CA ALA A 144 13.15 18.08 2.77
C ALA A 144 13.60 17.94 1.30
N MET A 145 14.92 17.98 1.05
CA MET A 145 15.48 17.75 -0.28
C MET A 145 15.16 16.34 -0.79
N LEU A 146 15.22 15.33 0.09
CA LEU A 146 14.88 13.96 -0.26
C LEU A 146 13.41 13.83 -0.65
N ALA A 147 12.50 14.44 0.12
CA ALA A 147 11.06 14.43 -0.18
C ALA A 147 10.75 15.08 -1.54
N ILE A 148 11.44 16.18 -1.87
CA ILE A 148 11.31 16.83 -3.18
C ILE A 148 11.88 15.93 -4.29
N ALA A 149 13.07 15.36 -4.08
CA ALA A 149 13.73 14.48 -5.04
C ALA A 149 12.94 13.18 -5.29
N GLU A 150 12.14 12.73 -4.33
CA GLU A 150 11.28 11.56 -4.45
C GLU A 150 10.03 11.81 -5.31
N THR A 151 9.67 13.09 -5.54
CA THR A 151 8.46 13.46 -6.28
C THR A 151 8.63 13.29 -7.80
N ASP A 152 9.85 13.36 -8.32
CA ASP A 152 10.15 13.25 -9.76
C ASP A 152 11.34 12.32 -10.00
N ARG A 153 11.16 11.31 -10.86
CA ARG A 153 12.22 10.36 -11.26
C ARG A 153 13.45 11.07 -11.85
N LYS A 154 13.29 12.28 -12.41
CA LYS A 154 14.41 13.10 -12.89
C LYS A 154 15.49 13.36 -11.83
N HIS A 155 15.12 13.40 -10.55
CA HIS A 155 16.04 13.64 -9.44
C HIS A 155 16.54 12.34 -8.79
N HIS A 156 16.42 11.19 -9.46
CA HIS A 156 16.80 9.90 -8.88
C HIS A 156 18.25 9.85 -8.40
N GLN A 157 19.20 10.44 -9.15
CA GLN A 157 20.60 10.52 -8.71
C GLN A 157 20.76 11.33 -7.41
N VAL A 158 20.03 12.44 -7.27
CA VAL A 158 20.03 13.26 -6.05
C VAL A 158 19.38 12.50 -4.91
N LYS A 159 18.26 11.81 -5.16
CA LYS A 159 17.60 10.93 -4.20
C LYS A 159 18.59 9.89 -3.65
N VAL A 160 19.25 9.13 -4.54
CA VAL A 160 20.21 8.09 -4.16
C VAL A 160 21.37 8.69 -3.36
N PHE A 161 21.91 9.84 -3.77
CA PHE A 161 22.96 10.53 -3.00
C PHE A 161 22.48 10.92 -1.60
N LEU A 162 21.30 11.52 -1.47
CA LEU A 162 20.73 11.90 -0.17
C LEU A 162 20.44 10.68 0.71
N GLU A 163 19.96 9.58 0.13
CA GLU A 163 19.80 8.30 0.83
C GLU A 163 21.12 7.77 1.36
N TYR A 164 22.20 7.82 0.56
CA TYR A 164 23.54 7.46 1.01
C TYR A 164 24.04 8.37 2.13
N CYS A 165 23.83 9.69 2.04
CA CYS A 165 24.18 10.62 3.11
C CYS A 165 23.46 10.26 4.41
N LEU A 166 22.13 10.08 4.37
CA LEU A 166 21.34 9.71 5.55
C LEU A 166 21.72 8.33 6.10
N ALA A 167 21.96 7.35 5.22
CA ALA A 167 22.41 6.01 5.62
C ALA A 167 23.78 6.06 6.30
N SER A 168 24.74 6.81 5.74
CA SER A 168 26.07 6.99 6.33
C SER A 168 26.00 7.64 7.71
N PHE A 169 25.15 8.65 7.86
CA PHE A 169 24.89 9.29 9.14
C PHE A 169 24.28 8.30 10.16
N GLY A 170 23.29 7.50 9.74
CA GLY A 170 22.71 6.45 10.57
C GLY A 170 23.74 5.41 11.02
N VAL A 171 24.64 5.00 10.13
CA VAL A 171 25.74 4.08 10.44
C VAL A 171 26.73 4.70 11.44
N VAL A 172 27.10 5.97 11.27
CA VAL A 172 27.95 6.70 12.23
C VAL A 172 27.30 6.74 13.62
N LEU A 173 25.99 7.01 13.69
CA LEU A 173 25.25 6.96 14.96
C LEU A 173 25.29 5.57 15.60
N ILE A 174 25.08 4.50 14.82
CA ILE A 174 25.15 3.13 15.33
C ILE A 174 26.54 2.83 15.88
N PHE A 175 27.61 3.15 15.14
CA PHE A 175 28.98 2.95 15.63
C PHE A 175 29.28 3.77 16.88
N TYR A 176 28.81 5.02 16.94
CA TYR A 176 28.96 5.87 18.12
C TYR A 176 28.22 5.28 19.33
N THR A 177 26.97 4.83 19.17
CA THR A 177 26.23 4.14 20.21
C THR A 177 26.95 2.87 20.67
N LEU A 178 27.44 2.04 19.74
CA LEU A 178 28.18 0.82 20.08
C LEU A 178 29.50 1.12 20.80
N TYR A 179 30.23 2.14 20.37
CA TYR A 179 31.45 2.61 21.03
C TYR A 179 31.15 3.03 22.47
N MET A 180 30.15 3.89 22.67
CA MET A 180 29.74 4.35 23.99
C MET A 180 29.26 3.19 24.88
N LEU A 181 28.52 2.22 24.32
CA LEU A 181 28.11 1.00 25.03
C LEU A 181 29.31 0.19 25.51
N MET A 182 30.36 0.06 24.69
CA MET A 182 31.56 -0.71 25.05
C MET A 182 32.48 0.02 26.03
N THR A 183 32.64 1.33 25.90
CA THR A 183 33.55 2.12 26.72
C THR A 183 32.94 2.60 28.04
N ASP A 184 31.61 2.76 28.08
CA ASP A 184 30.86 3.24 29.24
C ASP A 184 29.72 2.27 29.61
N PHE A 185 30.08 0.98 29.76
CA PHE A 185 29.12 -0.08 30.08
C PHE A 185 28.42 0.15 31.43
N GLY A 186 28.99 1.00 32.29
CA GLY A 186 28.38 1.43 33.55
C GLY A 186 27.07 2.20 33.36
N GLU A 187 26.93 3.00 32.30
CA GLU A 187 25.66 3.65 31.94
C GLU A 187 24.65 2.68 31.32
N PHE A 188 25.09 1.71 30.51
CA PHE A 188 24.18 0.71 29.94
C PHE A 188 23.65 -0.30 30.96
N GLY A 189 24.49 -0.66 31.94
CA GLY A 189 24.11 -1.51 33.06
C GLY A 189 23.10 -0.85 34.02
N GLN A 190 22.79 0.44 33.85
CA GLN A 190 21.71 1.09 34.58
C GLN A 190 20.36 0.58 34.10
N GLU A 191 19.49 0.28 35.06
CA GLU A 191 18.14 -0.22 34.81
C GLU A 191 17.36 0.66 33.80
N LYS A 192 17.56 1.99 33.86
CA LYS A 192 16.94 2.95 32.94
C LYS A 192 17.31 2.70 31.47
N THR A 193 18.58 2.51 31.16
CA THR A 193 19.07 2.31 29.79
C THR A 193 18.61 0.97 29.22
N ALA A 194 18.51 -0.05 30.08
CA ALA A 194 17.91 -1.33 29.70
C ALA A 194 16.44 -1.16 29.32
N TYR A 195 15.64 -0.44 30.10
CA TYR A 195 14.26 -0.15 29.71
C TYR A 195 14.18 0.68 28.43
N ASP A 196 15.02 1.70 28.27
CA ASP A 196 15.06 2.53 27.06
C ASP A 196 15.25 1.65 25.79
N PHE A 197 16.02 0.55 25.91
CA PHE A 197 16.22 -0.43 24.85
C PHE A 197 15.03 -1.37 24.62
N PHE A 198 14.49 -1.98 25.68
CA PHE A 198 13.49 -3.02 25.55
C PHE A 198 12.07 -2.49 25.35
N ILE A 199 11.74 -1.33 25.91
CA ILE A 199 10.37 -0.79 25.87
C ILE A 199 9.86 -0.57 24.44
N PRO A 200 10.56 0.11 23.52
CA PRO A 200 9.99 0.39 22.20
C PRO A 200 9.68 -0.89 21.38
N PRO A 201 10.56 -1.92 21.33
CA PRO A 201 10.22 -3.20 20.73
C PRO A 201 9.08 -3.94 21.44
N LEU A 202 9.02 -3.89 22.77
CA LEU A 202 8.00 -4.55 23.57
C LEU A 202 6.61 -3.92 23.33
N LEU A 203 6.51 -2.59 23.37
CA LEU A 203 5.29 -1.86 23.04
C LEU A 203 4.81 -2.20 21.63
N THR A 204 5.73 -2.27 20.66
CA THR A 204 5.42 -2.67 19.28
C THR A 204 4.84 -4.08 19.21
N LEU A 205 5.43 -5.04 19.91
CA LEU A 205 4.94 -6.42 19.97
C LEU A 205 3.53 -6.49 20.54
N PHE A 206 3.29 -5.84 21.68
CA PHE A 206 1.97 -5.81 22.34
C PHE A 206 0.95 -4.94 21.62
N TYR A 207 1.36 -4.09 20.68
CA TYR A 207 0.47 -3.29 19.86
C TYR A 207 -0.05 -4.01 18.61
N LEU A 208 0.61 -5.08 18.16
CA LEU A 208 0.19 -5.86 16.99
C LEU A 208 -1.27 -6.35 17.06
N PRO A 209 -1.79 -6.85 18.20
CA PRO A 209 -3.19 -7.26 18.30
C PRO A 209 -4.15 -6.09 18.06
N PHE A 210 -3.80 -4.89 18.51
CA PHE A 210 -4.59 -3.69 18.24
C PHE A 210 -4.56 -3.30 16.76
N VAL A 211 -3.39 -3.31 16.11
CA VAL A 211 -3.29 -3.05 14.66
C VAL A 211 -4.10 -4.06 13.87
N PHE A 212 -4.05 -5.34 14.24
CA PHE A 212 -4.85 -6.39 13.62
C PHE A 212 -6.35 -6.15 13.82
N PHE A 213 -6.77 -5.82 15.05
CA PHE A 213 -8.15 -5.46 15.34
C PHE A 213 -8.62 -4.28 14.48
N MET A 214 -7.79 -3.23 14.35
CA MET A 214 -8.10 -2.06 13.53
C MET A 214 -8.20 -2.40 12.04
N LEU A 215 -7.35 -3.30 11.54
CA LEU A 215 -7.42 -3.80 10.16
C LEU A 215 -8.76 -4.49 9.88
N VAL A 216 -9.19 -5.35 10.81
CA VAL A 216 -10.48 -6.05 10.73
C VAL A 216 -11.62 -5.04 10.79
N TYR A 217 -11.64 -4.19 11.83
CA TYR A 217 -12.67 -3.17 12.03
C TYR A 217 -12.84 -2.26 10.82
N SER A 218 -11.74 -1.69 10.31
CA SER A 218 -11.75 -0.79 9.16
C SER A 218 -12.28 -1.49 7.90
N THR A 219 -11.90 -2.75 7.66
CA THR A 219 -12.41 -3.51 6.51
C THR A 219 -13.92 -3.74 6.59
N TYR A 220 -14.44 -4.04 7.79
CA TYR A 220 -15.89 -4.17 8.01
C TYR A 220 -16.61 -2.83 7.83
N GLU A 221 -16.08 -1.76 8.39
CA GLU A 221 -16.67 -0.42 8.29
C GLU A 221 -16.77 0.03 6.83
N GLN A 222 -15.68 -0.05 6.06
CA GLN A 222 -15.67 0.22 4.62
C GLN A 222 -16.67 -0.68 3.85
N SER A 223 -16.71 -1.97 4.15
CA SER A 223 -17.62 -2.91 3.50
C SER A 223 -19.08 -2.58 3.80
N PHE A 224 -19.40 -2.19 5.03
CA PHE A 224 -20.76 -1.87 5.47
C PHE A 224 -21.25 -0.51 4.98
N VAL A 225 -20.34 0.44 4.74
CA VAL A 225 -20.68 1.68 4.04
C VAL A 225 -21.20 1.37 2.64
N ARG A 226 -20.57 0.45 1.89
CA ARG A 226 -21.07 0.00 0.57
C ARG A 226 -22.47 -0.59 0.66
N LEU A 227 -22.71 -1.48 1.63
CA LEU A 227 -24.04 -2.10 1.84
C LEU A 227 -25.14 -1.06 2.10
N ARG A 228 -24.81 0.09 2.69
CA ARG A 228 -25.80 1.15 2.96
C ARG A 228 -26.40 1.70 1.66
N PHE A 229 -25.60 1.76 0.59
CA PHE A 229 -26.01 2.29 -0.70
C PHE A 229 -26.79 1.24 -1.53
N SER A 230 -26.38 -0.04 -1.49
CA SER A 230 -26.98 -1.08 -2.33
C SER A 230 -28.20 -1.77 -1.73
N ILE A 231 -28.35 -1.77 -0.41
CA ILE A 231 -29.47 -2.41 0.29
C ILE A 231 -30.35 -1.33 0.93
N LYS A 232 -31.51 -1.08 0.33
CA LYS A 232 -32.47 -0.07 0.83
C LYS A 232 -33.09 -0.50 2.17
N SER A 233 -33.49 -1.77 2.26
CA SER A 233 -34.18 -2.30 3.44
C SER A 233 -33.26 -2.41 4.67
N ARG A 234 -33.73 -1.87 5.80
CA ARG A 234 -32.98 -1.89 7.07
C ARG A 234 -32.78 -3.31 7.60
N PHE A 235 -33.79 -4.17 7.48
CA PHE A 235 -33.72 -5.56 7.94
C PHE A 235 -32.66 -6.36 7.16
N HIS A 236 -32.72 -6.32 5.82
CA HIS A 236 -31.75 -6.98 4.96
C HIS A 236 -30.32 -6.51 5.23
N ARG A 237 -30.10 -5.22 5.53
CA ARG A 237 -28.78 -4.72 5.95
C ARG A 237 -28.28 -5.34 7.25
N TYR A 238 -29.12 -5.49 8.27
CA TYR A 238 -28.69 -6.12 9.52
C TYR A 238 -28.36 -7.59 9.33
N VAL A 239 -29.19 -8.31 8.59
CA VAL A 239 -28.98 -9.71 8.22
C VAL A 239 -27.68 -9.87 7.43
N ALA A 240 -27.44 -9.01 6.44
CA ALA A 240 -26.21 -9.00 5.64
C ALA A 240 -24.97 -8.80 6.52
N LYS A 241 -25.03 -7.86 7.48
CA LYS A 241 -23.92 -7.63 8.43
C LYS A 241 -23.68 -8.86 9.30
N LEU A 242 -24.73 -9.45 9.86
CA LEU A 242 -24.62 -10.63 10.72
C LEU A 242 -24.01 -11.82 9.96
N PHE A 243 -24.53 -12.13 8.76
CA PHE A 243 -23.98 -13.19 7.93
C PHE A 243 -22.55 -12.89 7.49
N ALA A 244 -22.21 -11.64 7.15
CA ALA A 244 -20.85 -11.27 6.81
C ALA A 244 -19.88 -11.54 7.98
N PHE A 245 -20.27 -11.20 9.21
CA PHE A 245 -19.47 -11.52 10.41
C PHE A 245 -19.29 -13.02 10.63
N ILE A 246 -20.37 -13.80 10.56
CA ILE A 246 -20.34 -15.25 10.80
C ILE A 246 -19.57 -15.98 9.70
N LEU A 247 -19.87 -15.66 8.43
CA LEU A 247 -19.36 -16.37 7.27
C LEU A 247 -17.95 -15.94 6.88
N PHE A 248 -17.58 -14.66 7.01
CA PHE A 248 -16.24 -14.21 6.63
C PHE A 248 -15.29 -14.09 7.82
N ASN A 249 -15.76 -13.68 9.00
CA ASN A 249 -14.95 -13.52 10.21
C ASN A 249 -13.68 -12.68 9.91
N VAL A 250 -12.47 -13.22 10.10
CA VAL A 250 -11.18 -12.56 9.80
C VAL A 250 -10.72 -12.71 8.34
N ARG A 251 -11.53 -13.32 7.46
CA ARG A 251 -11.19 -13.51 6.04
C ARG A 251 -11.48 -12.24 5.23
N LEU A 252 -10.68 -11.20 5.49
CA LEU A 252 -10.87 -9.84 4.98
C LEU A 252 -10.97 -9.77 3.45
N SER A 253 -10.20 -10.57 2.72
CA SER A 253 -10.26 -10.59 1.25
C SER A 253 -11.60 -11.11 0.72
N LEU A 254 -12.26 -12.03 1.42
CA LEU A 254 -13.58 -12.54 1.02
C LEU A 254 -14.67 -11.52 1.35
N LEU A 255 -14.58 -10.89 2.52
CA LEU A 255 -15.50 -9.83 2.94
C LEU A 255 -15.50 -8.67 1.94
N GLU A 256 -14.33 -8.23 1.50
CA GLU A 256 -14.19 -7.15 0.54
C GLU A 256 -14.70 -7.55 -0.85
N ARG A 257 -14.36 -8.75 -1.32
CA ARG A 257 -14.87 -9.27 -2.60
C ARG A 257 -16.40 -9.35 -2.59
N TRP A 258 -16.97 -9.85 -1.49
CA TRP A 258 -18.42 -9.90 -1.30
C TRP A 258 -19.06 -8.51 -1.29
N SER A 259 -18.50 -7.56 -0.54
CA SER A 259 -19.09 -6.21 -0.45
C SER A 259 -19.02 -5.45 -1.78
N LEU A 260 -17.99 -5.69 -2.61
CA LEU A 260 -17.92 -5.18 -3.98
C LEU A 260 -18.98 -5.84 -4.89
N GLN A 261 -19.26 -7.13 -4.72
CA GLN A 261 -20.31 -7.80 -5.48
C GLN A 261 -21.70 -7.28 -5.12
N VAL A 262 -21.97 -7.09 -3.83
CA VAL A 262 -23.21 -6.46 -3.35
C VAL A 262 -23.33 -5.04 -3.89
N ALA A 263 -22.21 -4.30 -3.98
CA ALA A 263 -22.23 -2.95 -4.52
C ALA A 263 -22.75 -2.85 -5.97
N ARG A 264 -22.66 -3.95 -6.73
CA ARG A 264 -23.06 -4.06 -8.14
C ARG A 264 -24.42 -4.72 -8.35
N THR A 265 -25.08 -5.15 -7.28
CA THR A 265 -26.36 -5.86 -7.35
C THR A 265 -27.39 -5.09 -6.53
N ASP A 266 -28.51 -4.74 -7.14
CA ASP A 266 -29.64 -4.21 -6.39
C ASP A 266 -30.29 -5.36 -5.61
N ILE A 267 -30.20 -5.29 -4.27
CA ILE A 267 -30.75 -6.32 -3.39
C ILE A 267 -32.10 -5.84 -2.87
N GLU A 268 -33.16 -6.44 -3.40
CA GLU A 268 -34.54 -6.14 -3.03
C GLU A 268 -35.14 -7.25 -2.12
N SER A 269 -34.64 -8.48 -2.24
CA SER A 269 -35.15 -9.64 -1.50
C SER A 269 -34.10 -10.36 -0.63
N TYR A 270 -34.59 -11.13 0.34
CA TYR A 270 -33.75 -12.00 1.18
C TYR A 270 -33.05 -13.09 0.35
N SER A 271 -33.72 -13.62 -0.69
CA SER A 271 -33.13 -14.64 -1.56
C SER A 271 -31.91 -14.10 -2.30
N GLU A 272 -32.04 -12.92 -2.92
CA GLU A 272 -30.93 -12.25 -3.61
C GLU A 272 -29.74 -12.00 -2.68
N LEU A 273 -30.01 -11.59 -1.43
CA LEU A 273 -28.95 -11.42 -0.44
C LEU A 273 -28.19 -12.72 -0.21
N ILE A 274 -28.91 -13.84 0.00
CA ILE A 274 -28.28 -15.15 0.20
C ILE A 274 -27.50 -15.59 -1.04
N ASP A 275 -27.99 -15.29 -2.24
CA ASP A 275 -27.31 -15.64 -3.48
C ASP A 275 -25.98 -14.89 -3.65
N THR A 276 -25.85 -13.66 -3.13
CA THR A 276 -24.55 -12.97 -3.09
C THR A 276 -23.50 -13.70 -2.25
N PHE A 277 -23.90 -14.36 -1.16
CA PHE A 277 -22.98 -15.17 -0.35
C PHE A 277 -22.64 -16.47 -1.07
N LYS A 278 -23.64 -17.18 -1.60
CA LYS A 278 -23.44 -18.41 -2.38
C LYS A 278 -22.49 -18.18 -3.55
N TYR A 279 -22.63 -17.06 -4.25
CA TYR A 279 -21.75 -16.64 -5.34
C TYR A 279 -20.28 -16.63 -4.91
N ILE A 280 -19.95 -16.02 -3.77
CA ILE A 280 -18.57 -15.93 -3.28
C ILE A 280 -18.01 -17.31 -2.93
N PHE A 281 -18.82 -18.19 -2.33
CA PHE A 281 -18.39 -19.55 -2.04
C PHE A 281 -18.24 -20.41 -3.31
N LYS A 282 -19.14 -20.27 -4.29
CA LYS A 282 -19.05 -20.94 -5.60
C LYS A 282 -17.79 -20.50 -6.35
N ALA A 283 -17.53 -19.19 -6.41
CA ALA A 283 -16.33 -18.65 -7.05
C ALA A 283 -15.06 -19.16 -6.36
N ARG A 284 -15.05 -19.20 -5.01
CA ARG A 284 -13.91 -19.73 -4.24
C ARG A 284 -13.70 -21.24 -4.46
N TYR A 285 -14.78 -22.01 -4.56
CA TYR A 285 -14.68 -23.44 -4.83
C TYR A 285 -14.08 -23.69 -6.22
N SER A 286 -14.52 -22.92 -7.22
CA SER A 286 -14.05 -23.02 -8.60
C SER A 286 -12.60 -22.54 -8.75
N GLU A 287 -12.18 -21.52 -7.98
CA GLU A 287 -10.77 -21.10 -7.88
C GLU A 287 -9.86 -22.21 -7.34
N LYS A 288 -10.34 -22.98 -6.36
CA LYS A 288 -9.58 -24.11 -5.78
C LYS A 288 -9.58 -25.35 -6.67
N ASN A 289 -10.61 -25.51 -7.49
CA ASN A 289 -10.82 -26.67 -8.35
C ASN A 289 -11.10 -26.19 -9.78
N PRO A 290 -10.09 -25.61 -10.46
CA PRO A 290 -10.30 -25.06 -11.79
C PRO A 290 -10.63 -26.19 -12.77
N LYS A 291 -11.79 -26.08 -13.42
CA LYS A 291 -12.19 -27.00 -14.49
C LYS A 291 -11.20 -26.92 -15.64
N GLU A 292 -10.94 -28.06 -16.27
CA GLU A 292 -10.23 -28.09 -17.55
C GLU A 292 -11.14 -27.55 -18.64
N VAL A 293 -10.60 -26.66 -19.46
CA VAL A 293 -11.29 -26.05 -20.59
C VAL A 293 -10.59 -26.56 -21.85
N PRO A 294 -11.32 -27.15 -22.81
CA PRO A 294 -10.75 -27.52 -24.11
C PRO A 294 -10.12 -26.30 -24.76
N LYS A 295 -8.92 -26.47 -25.33
CA LYS A 295 -8.12 -25.36 -25.86
C LYS A 295 -8.94 -24.51 -26.84
N GLU A 296 -9.73 -25.15 -27.69
CA GLU A 296 -10.58 -24.53 -28.72
C GLU A 296 -11.55 -23.51 -28.14
N LYS A 297 -12.09 -23.77 -26.95
CA LYS A 297 -13.08 -22.90 -26.30
C LYS A 297 -12.46 -21.70 -25.60
N GLY A 298 -11.21 -21.81 -25.17
CA GLY A 298 -10.49 -20.75 -24.47
C GLY A 298 -9.69 -21.29 -23.29
N TRP A 299 -9.60 -20.50 -22.22
CA TRP A 299 -8.78 -20.83 -21.06
C TRP A 299 -9.64 -20.98 -19.81
N SER A 300 -9.11 -21.73 -18.83
CA SER A 300 -9.61 -21.65 -17.47
C SER A 300 -9.32 -20.24 -16.92
N PRO A 301 -10.34 -19.46 -16.49
CA PRO A 301 -10.12 -18.11 -15.99
C PRO A 301 -9.14 -18.02 -14.82
N TYR A 302 -9.11 -19.06 -14.00
CA TYR A 302 -8.25 -19.14 -12.82
C TYR A 302 -6.79 -19.39 -13.17
N LYS A 303 -6.51 -20.13 -14.24
CA LYS A 303 -5.15 -20.27 -14.78
C LYS A 303 -4.75 -19.00 -15.55
N ALA A 304 -5.65 -18.47 -16.38
CA ALA A 304 -5.36 -17.32 -17.25
C ALA A 304 -4.95 -16.05 -16.49
N LYS A 305 -5.51 -15.84 -15.30
CA LYS A 305 -5.13 -14.75 -14.40
C LYS A 305 -3.69 -14.81 -13.92
N GLU A 306 -3.12 -16.01 -13.83
CA GLU A 306 -1.77 -16.21 -13.29
C GLU A 306 -0.67 -16.05 -14.33
N PHE A 307 -1.01 -15.97 -15.63
CA PHE A 307 -0.05 -15.94 -16.74
C PHE A 307 1.01 -14.85 -16.62
N LEU A 308 0.64 -13.65 -16.17
CA LEU A 308 1.57 -12.50 -16.08
C LEU A 308 1.91 -12.11 -14.63
N VAL A 309 1.64 -12.96 -13.65
CA VAL A 309 1.95 -12.67 -12.25
C VAL A 309 3.46 -12.50 -12.01
N LYS A 310 4.30 -13.30 -12.70
CA LYS A 310 5.76 -13.19 -12.60
C LYS A 310 6.30 -11.91 -13.23
N GLU A 311 5.58 -11.37 -14.21
CA GLU A 311 5.92 -10.14 -14.91
C GLU A 311 5.41 -8.87 -14.20
N GLY A 312 4.77 -9.02 -13.03
CA GLY A 312 4.24 -7.90 -12.23
C GLY A 312 2.76 -7.61 -12.43
N LEU A 313 2.08 -8.25 -13.39
CA LEU A 313 0.68 -7.97 -13.74
C LEU A 313 -0.29 -8.99 -13.12
N SER A 314 -0.64 -8.81 -11.85
CA SER A 314 -1.60 -9.66 -11.12
C SER A 314 -3.04 -9.15 -11.24
N THR A 315 -3.95 -9.95 -11.82
CA THR A 315 -5.33 -9.52 -12.17
C THR A 315 -6.39 -9.60 -11.06
N GLY A 316 -5.99 -9.91 -9.83
CA GLY A 316 -6.90 -9.92 -8.68
C GLY A 316 -7.96 -11.04 -8.74
N PHE A 317 -9.24 -10.72 -8.59
CA PHE A 317 -10.33 -11.71 -8.62
C PHE A 317 -11.05 -11.70 -9.98
N TYR A 318 -11.50 -12.88 -10.43
CA TYR A 318 -12.28 -13.03 -11.66
C TYR A 318 -13.73 -13.03 -11.22
N ASN A 319 -14.45 -11.98 -11.59
CA ASN A 319 -15.78 -11.70 -11.07
C ASN A 319 -16.73 -11.34 -12.20
N ARG A 320 -18.02 -11.49 -11.93
CA ARG A 320 -19.07 -10.99 -12.81
C ARG A 320 -18.96 -9.48 -12.91
N PHE A 321 -18.87 -8.97 -14.13
CA PHE A 321 -18.85 -7.54 -14.43
C PHE A 321 -20.27 -7.06 -14.71
N PHE A 322 -20.91 -7.60 -15.75
CA PHE A 322 -22.28 -7.29 -16.15
C PHE A 322 -22.93 -8.53 -16.78
N GLU A 323 -24.17 -8.87 -16.38
CA GLU A 323 -24.89 -10.05 -16.89
C GLU A 323 -24.04 -11.34 -16.95
N GLU A 324 -23.74 -11.84 -18.15
CA GLU A 324 -22.92 -13.04 -18.37
C GLU A 324 -21.42 -12.76 -18.56
N GLU A 325 -21.01 -11.49 -18.55
CA GLU A 325 -19.62 -11.07 -18.72
C GLU A 325 -18.86 -11.14 -17.41
N TRP A 326 -17.70 -11.79 -17.47
CA TRP A 326 -16.77 -11.92 -16.37
C TRP A 326 -15.42 -11.33 -16.74
N LEU A 327 -14.80 -10.69 -15.74
CA LEU A 327 -13.55 -9.96 -15.91
C LEU A 327 -12.63 -10.18 -14.70
N ALA A 328 -11.33 -10.28 -14.96
CA ALA A 328 -10.26 -9.97 -14.03
C ALA A 328 -9.32 -8.95 -14.68
N SER A 329 -8.77 -8.01 -13.90
CA SER A 329 -7.86 -6.99 -14.42
C SER A 329 -6.74 -6.69 -13.43
N SER A 330 -5.53 -6.49 -13.93
CA SER A 330 -4.42 -6.02 -13.09
C SER A 330 -4.61 -4.56 -12.68
N GLN A 331 -3.88 -4.14 -11.64
CA GLN A 331 -3.63 -2.72 -11.44
C GLN A 331 -2.85 -2.18 -12.65
N MET A 332 -3.01 -0.90 -12.92
CA MET A 332 -2.20 -0.22 -13.93
C MET A 332 -0.77 -0.09 -13.41
N GLU A 333 0.16 -0.71 -14.10
CA GLU A 333 1.59 -0.58 -13.81
C GLU A 333 2.13 0.62 -14.60
N GLU A 334 2.60 1.64 -13.88
CA GLU A 334 3.15 2.86 -14.47
C GLU A 334 4.61 2.68 -14.89
N PHE A 335 4.94 3.16 -16.10
CA PHE A 335 6.27 3.13 -16.68
C PHE A 335 6.53 4.36 -17.56
N GLY A 336 7.80 4.59 -17.91
CA GLY A 336 8.22 5.80 -18.61
C GLY A 336 8.35 7.00 -17.67
N ASP A 337 9.22 7.94 -18.04
CA ASP A 337 9.49 9.15 -17.27
C ASP A 337 8.61 10.31 -17.77
N GLY A 338 8.10 11.13 -16.84
CA GLY A 338 7.27 12.30 -17.15
C GLY A 338 6.25 12.62 -16.07
N ILE A 339 5.59 13.78 -16.21
CA ILE A 339 4.54 14.24 -15.27
C ILE A 339 3.34 13.27 -15.27
N ILE A 340 3.01 12.71 -16.43
CA ILE A 340 1.99 11.68 -16.61
C ILE A 340 2.68 10.44 -17.20
N PRO A 341 3.00 9.42 -16.39
CA PRO A 341 3.66 8.21 -16.86
C PRO A 341 2.71 7.39 -17.74
N ASP A 342 3.28 6.64 -18.68
CA ASP A 342 2.53 5.64 -19.43
C ASP A 342 2.18 4.48 -18.52
N ASN A 343 1.19 3.66 -18.88
CA ASN A 343 0.84 2.51 -18.04
C ASN A 343 0.32 1.32 -18.82
N ILE A 344 0.47 0.13 -18.24
CA ILE A 344 0.01 -1.12 -18.82
C ILE A 344 -0.88 -1.88 -17.83
N ALA A 345 -1.90 -2.55 -18.35
CA ALA A 345 -2.73 -3.46 -17.58
C ALA A 345 -3.09 -4.72 -18.39
N TYR A 346 -3.23 -5.83 -17.67
CA TYR A 346 -3.66 -7.12 -18.19
C TYR A 346 -5.11 -7.41 -17.80
N TYR A 347 -5.89 -7.90 -18.76
CA TYR A 347 -7.31 -8.21 -18.63
C TYR A 347 -7.59 -9.64 -19.08
N VAL A 348 -8.42 -10.33 -18.33
CA VAL A 348 -8.97 -11.65 -18.67
C VAL A 348 -10.49 -11.49 -18.74
N GLU A 349 -11.06 -11.65 -19.92
CA GLU A 349 -12.47 -11.42 -20.22
C GLU A 349 -13.13 -12.71 -20.73
N GLY A 350 -14.37 -12.99 -20.34
CA GLY A 350 -15.08 -14.20 -20.76
C GLY A 350 -16.41 -14.42 -20.03
N SER A 351 -16.76 -15.68 -19.81
CA SER A 351 -17.89 -16.12 -19.00
C SER A 351 -17.44 -16.72 -17.68
N GLU A 352 -18.37 -17.20 -16.85
CA GLU A 352 -18.08 -17.76 -15.51
C GLU A 352 -17.01 -18.85 -15.54
N ASP A 353 -17.12 -19.79 -16.47
CA ASP A 353 -16.25 -20.98 -16.53
C ASP A 353 -15.14 -20.88 -17.58
N ILE A 354 -15.22 -19.93 -18.53
CA ILE A 354 -14.34 -19.86 -19.71
C ILE A 354 -13.86 -18.44 -19.94
N ALA A 355 -12.55 -18.22 -19.92
CA ALA A 355 -11.93 -17.00 -20.41
C ALA A 355 -11.81 -17.09 -21.94
N LYS A 356 -12.32 -16.08 -22.64
CA LYS A 356 -12.36 -16.04 -24.10
C LYS A 356 -11.37 -15.06 -24.69
N ILE A 357 -11.00 -14.02 -23.93
CA ILE A 357 -10.13 -12.93 -24.38
C ILE A 357 -9.08 -12.68 -23.30
N LEU A 358 -7.82 -12.67 -23.72
CA LEU A 358 -6.68 -12.18 -22.95
C LEU A 358 -6.22 -10.88 -23.58
N LYS A 359 -6.08 -9.82 -22.79
CA LYS A 359 -5.85 -8.48 -23.34
C LYS A 359 -4.80 -7.72 -22.55
N LEU A 360 -3.81 -7.19 -23.25
CA LEU A 360 -2.89 -6.18 -22.76
C LEU A 360 -3.30 -4.82 -23.29
N LYS A 361 -3.43 -3.85 -22.40
CA LYS A 361 -3.69 -2.46 -22.77
C LYS A 361 -2.55 -1.60 -22.27
N VAL A 362 -1.90 -0.88 -23.18
CA VAL A 362 -0.94 0.18 -22.88
C VAL A 362 -1.59 1.52 -23.20
N ASN A 363 -1.55 2.44 -22.24
CA ASN A 363 -1.92 3.83 -22.43
C ASN A 363 -0.64 4.64 -22.61
N VAL A 364 -0.41 5.18 -23.81
CA VAL A 364 0.72 6.06 -24.13
C VAL A 364 0.26 7.50 -23.96
N ASN A 365 0.68 8.15 -22.89
CA ASN A 365 0.30 9.51 -22.56
C ASN A 365 1.12 10.56 -23.30
N ASP A 366 2.32 10.21 -23.76
CA ASP A 366 3.21 11.09 -24.54
C ASP A 366 3.80 10.32 -25.72
N ALA A 367 3.47 10.75 -26.93
CA ALA A 367 3.91 10.08 -28.16
C ALA A 367 5.44 10.04 -28.32
N SER A 368 6.20 10.91 -27.65
CA SER A 368 7.67 10.83 -27.65
C SER A 368 8.21 9.55 -27.01
N ARG A 369 7.41 8.87 -26.17
CA ARG A 369 7.77 7.62 -25.48
C ARG A 369 7.26 6.36 -26.17
N THR A 370 6.74 6.49 -27.39
CA THR A 370 6.20 5.37 -28.19
C THR A 370 7.14 4.17 -28.22
N HIS A 371 8.45 4.37 -28.42
CA HIS A 371 9.42 3.26 -28.44
C HIS A 371 9.48 2.50 -27.10
N ILE A 372 9.42 3.19 -25.96
CA ILE A 372 9.43 2.58 -24.63
C ILE A 372 8.14 1.76 -24.42
N ALA A 373 7.00 2.32 -24.84
CA ALA A 373 5.70 1.66 -24.77
C ALA A 373 5.62 0.41 -25.65
N CYS A 374 6.05 0.50 -26.91
CA CYS A 374 6.04 -0.63 -27.84
C CYS A 374 7.00 -1.74 -27.35
N LYS A 375 8.19 -1.40 -26.81
CA LYS A 375 9.10 -2.38 -26.16
C LYS A 375 8.51 -3.06 -24.91
N LYS A 376 7.85 -2.29 -24.04
CA LYS A 376 7.18 -2.85 -22.84
C LYS A 376 6.01 -3.74 -23.24
N LEU A 377 5.23 -3.35 -24.24
CA LEU A 377 4.14 -4.16 -24.78
C LEU A 377 4.67 -5.47 -25.36
N GLU A 378 5.71 -5.43 -26.20
CA GLU A 378 6.32 -6.60 -26.82
C GLU A 378 6.75 -7.64 -25.77
N ALA A 379 7.48 -7.22 -24.74
CA ALA A 379 7.94 -8.12 -23.68
C ALA A 379 6.76 -8.81 -22.94
N MET A 380 5.70 -8.06 -22.64
CA MET A 380 4.53 -8.61 -21.94
C MET A 380 3.67 -9.48 -22.87
N ALA A 381 3.57 -9.11 -24.14
CA ALA A 381 2.86 -9.85 -25.17
C ALA A 381 3.54 -11.19 -25.46
N GLU A 382 4.87 -11.22 -25.51
CA GLU A 382 5.68 -12.44 -25.65
C GLU A 382 5.44 -13.39 -24.46
N ALA A 383 5.54 -12.88 -23.23
CA ALA A 383 5.28 -13.65 -22.02
C ALA A 383 3.84 -14.20 -21.97
N LEU A 384 2.86 -13.40 -22.43
CA LEU A 384 1.47 -13.81 -22.51
C LEU A 384 1.26 -14.89 -23.57
N SER A 385 1.86 -14.75 -24.75
CA SER A 385 1.78 -15.75 -25.83
C SER A 385 2.37 -17.09 -25.39
N ILE A 386 3.56 -17.07 -24.79
CA ILE A 386 4.21 -18.29 -24.27
C ILE A 386 3.36 -18.93 -23.18
N SER A 387 2.78 -18.15 -22.26
CA SER A 387 2.00 -18.69 -21.14
C SER A 387 0.63 -19.22 -21.57
N SER A 388 0.01 -18.62 -22.59
CA SER A 388 -1.36 -18.92 -23.01
C SER A 388 -1.46 -19.89 -24.18
N LEU A 389 -0.50 -19.85 -25.11
CA LEU A 389 -0.45 -20.64 -26.34
C LEU A 389 0.71 -21.64 -26.37
N SER A 390 1.67 -21.55 -25.43
CA SER A 390 2.94 -22.29 -25.49
C SER A 390 3.78 -21.98 -26.73
N LEU A 391 3.59 -20.80 -27.35
CA LEU A 391 4.28 -20.34 -28.55
C LEU A 391 4.78 -18.90 -28.36
N PRO A 392 5.96 -18.54 -28.89
CA PRO A 392 6.42 -17.15 -28.95
C PRO A 392 5.54 -16.33 -29.90
N LEU A 393 5.61 -14.99 -29.84
CA LEU A 393 4.98 -14.16 -30.86
C LEU A 393 5.70 -14.33 -32.20
N SER A 394 4.94 -14.19 -33.28
CA SER A 394 5.49 -14.13 -34.64
C SER A 394 6.38 -12.89 -34.80
N GLU A 395 7.33 -12.96 -35.74
CA GLU A 395 8.17 -11.81 -36.07
C GLU A 395 7.36 -10.69 -36.72
N GLU A 396 6.29 -11.03 -37.45
CA GLU A 396 5.34 -10.08 -38.02
C GLU A 396 4.60 -9.29 -36.93
N MET A 397 4.15 -9.96 -35.87
CA MET A 397 3.50 -9.30 -34.74
C MET A 397 4.49 -8.41 -33.96
N LYS A 398 5.74 -8.87 -33.76
CA LYS A 398 6.78 -8.03 -33.12
C LYS A 398 7.08 -6.78 -33.96
N SER A 399 7.19 -6.93 -35.29
CA SER A 399 7.34 -5.78 -36.19
C SER A 399 6.14 -4.83 -36.10
N ALA A 400 4.92 -5.36 -36.09
CA ALA A 400 3.72 -4.54 -35.95
C ALA A 400 3.66 -3.78 -34.62
N ILE A 401 4.10 -4.40 -33.52
CA ILE A 401 4.24 -3.72 -32.23
C ILE A 401 5.30 -2.62 -32.32
N SER A 402 6.49 -2.92 -32.85
CA SER A 402 7.59 -1.94 -32.97
C SER A 402 7.22 -0.73 -33.83
N ASP A 403 6.54 -0.96 -34.94
CA ASP A 403 6.07 0.08 -35.86
C ASP A 403 4.77 0.73 -35.38
N CYS A 404 4.20 0.19 -34.28
CA CYS A 404 2.96 0.61 -33.65
C CYS A 404 1.81 0.74 -34.69
N ASN A 405 1.67 -0.31 -35.50
CA ASN A 405 0.66 -0.46 -36.56
C ASN A 405 -0.35 -1.55 -36.20
N SER A 406 -1.63 -1.34 -36.54
CA SER A 406 -2.65 -2.37 -36.30
C SER A 406 -2.40 -3.60 -37.17
N TYR A 407 -2.47 -4.78 -36.58
CA TYR A 407 -2.18 -6.06 -37.25
C TYR A 407 -3.00 -7.19 -36.65
N SER A 408 -3.26 -8.24 -37.43
CA SER A 408 -3.97 -9.42 -36.95
C SER A 408 -3.45 -10.68 -37.64
N GLU A 409 -3.30 -11.73 -36.83
CA GLU A 409 -2.90 -13.05 -37.31
C GLU A 409 -3.70 -14.15 -36.60
N LYS A 410 -3.55 -15.37 -37.10
CA LYS A 410 -4.07 -16.58 -36.47
C LYS A 410 -2.89 -17.41 -35.97
N ALA A 411 -2.97 -17.85 -34.72
CA ALA A 411 -2.04 -18.76 -34.10
C ALA A 411 -2.84 -19.94 -33.53
N GLU A 412 -2.64 -21.12 -34.10
CA GLU A 412 -3.46 -22.31 -33.82
C GLU A 412 -4.98 -22.04 -33.98
N ASP A 413 -5.75 -22.23 -32.91
CA ASP A 413 -7.20 -22.00 -32.79
C ASP A 413 -7.53 -20.60 -32.24
N LYS A 414 -6.53 -19.70 -32.16
CA LYS A 414 -6.65 -18.35 -31.61
C LYS A 414 -6.38 -17.28 -32.65
N LYS A 415 -6.99 -16.12 -32.41
CA LYS A 415 -6.74 -14.88 -33.16
C LYS A 415 -5.94 -13.94 -32.26
N ILE A 416 -4.82 -13.44 -32.77
CA ILE A 416 -4.03 -12.38 -32.12
C ILE A 416 -4.28 -11.08 -32.90
N VAL A 417 -4.60 -10.01 -32.19
CA VAL A 417 -4.91 -8.69 -32.78
C VAL A 417 -4.17 -7.61 -32.01
N LEU A 418 -3.45 -6.76 -32.73
CA LEU A 418 -2.94 -5.49 -32.25
C LEU A 418 -3.83 -4.36 -32.78
N ILE A 419 -4.35 -3.53 -31.89
CA ILE A 419 -5.17 -2.36 -32.21
C ILE A 419 -4.45 -1.11 -31.67
N VAL A 420 -4.37 -0.08 -32.52
CA VAL A 420 -3.79 1.23 -32.17
C VAL A 420 -4.87 2.29 -32.29
N GLU A 421 -5.14 3.03 -31.21
CA GLU A 421 -6.24 3.98 -31.14
C GLU A 421 -5.78 5.33 -30.57
N HIS A 422 -5.75 6.37 -31.40
CA HIS A 422 -5.34 7.71 -30.97
C HIS A 422 -6.43 8.44 -30.19
N TRP A 423 -6.05 9.12 -29.12
CA TRP A 423 -6.99 9.89 -28.31
C TRP A 423 -7.30 11.23 -28.99
N PRO A 424 -8.58 11.56 -29.22
CA PRO A 424 -8.96 12.80 -29.87
C PRO A 424 -8.55 14.00 -29.01
N ASN A 425 -7.94 15.01 -29.63
CA ASN A 425 -7.57 16.29 -29.01
C ASN A 425 -6.62 16.20 -27.81
N HIS A 426 -5.82 15.12 -27.69
CA HIS A 426 -4.82 15.01 -26.62
C HIS A 426 -3.60 15.87 -26.92
N LYS A 427 -3.21 16.76 -25.99
CA LYS A 427 -2.10 17.73 -26.20
C LYS A 427 -0.76 17.09 -26.57
N LEU A 428 -0.51 15.86 -26.12
CA LEU A 428 0.73 15.12 -26.35
C LEU A 428 0.55 13.97 -27.36
N ASN A 429 -0.52 13.99 -28.16
CA ASN A 429 -0.85 12.97 -29.16
C ASN A 429 -0.89 11.54 -28.57
N GLY A 430 -1.49 11.38 -27.40
CA GLY A 430 -1.56 10.10 -26.70
C GLY A 430 -2.44 9.08 -27.42
N PHE A 431 -2.23 7.80 -27.16
CA PHE A 431 -2.93 6.70 -27.82
C PHE A 431 -2.92 5.42 -26.97
N ASP A 432 -3.84 4.51 -27.29
CA ASP A 432 -3.88 3.17 -26.73
C ASP A 432 -3.20 2.17 -27.69
N LEU A 433 -2.39 1.26 -27.14
CA LEU A 433 -2.03 0.00 -27.80
C LEU A 433 -2.76 -1.14 -27.09
N LYS A 434 -3.52 -1.93 -27.84
CA LYS A 434 -4.29 -3.06 -27.31
C LYS A 434 -3.88 -4.33 -28.05
N LEU A 435 -3.26 -5.26 -27.34
CA LEU A 435 -3.03 -6.62 -27.85
C LEU A 435 -4.10 -7.54 -27.28
N LEU A 436 -4.80 -8.27 -28.15
CA LEU A 436 -5.85 -9.22 -27.77
C LEU A 436 -5.51 -10.61 -28.32
N ILE A 437 -5.61 -11.63 -27.47
CA ILE A 437 -5.61 -13.05 -27.86
C ILE A 437 -7.00 -13.59 -27.56
N SER A 438 -7.73 -14.02 -28.59
CA SER A 438 -9.10 -14.49 -28.46
C SER A 438 -9.32 -15.85 -29.11
N SER A 439 -10.21 -16.67 -28.52
CA SER A 439 -10.73 -17.88 -29.19
C SER A 439 -11.46 -17.53 -30.49
N ILE A 440 -11.24 -18.31 -31.54
CA ILE A 440 -11.89 -18.16 -32.86
C ILE A 440 -13.32 -18.71 -32.83
#